data_AF-A0A257Q8I9-F1
#
_entry.id   AF-A0A257Q8I9-F1
#
_cell.length_a   1.000
_cell.length_b   1.000
_cell.length_c   1.000
_cell.angle_alpha   90.00
_cell.angle_beta   90.00
_cell.angle_gamma   90.00
#
_symmetry.space_group_name_H-M   'P 1'
#
loop_
_entity.id
_entity.type
_entity.pdbx_description
1 polymer ?
#
loop_
_entity_poly.entity_id
_entity_poly.type
_entity_poly.pdbx_seq_one_letter_code
_entity_poly.pdbx_strand_id
1 'polypeptide(L)'
;MKIAGELWAGRDVVALFRASGSVLEAVSVVFATYRRQNDGAVTLAVYRVPEADNPPPLDAAEIPVLSRMSIFKRKLATLRSKLHMKQPPLLLDEPLASNIPITLGERLAALTIPCADLLDNQALDFFTGPLAVRPGELLALRVRANAPAGNAPTVWLTASAERIPGHVLTYVDGESHAEDGLRAGVTYGGEISEIPVPRMLLYSPISQCNLNCIHCISRFSRASLNKLPEHIRDRMREWAASGRLETISSDYSGDILWADQRFGGELDFITELDIPFHVDTNGVCLTEAVSERLCKMKLGSLNISLDAAEEATYKRVRKGSIPLHEIITNIETMMRIRAAAGKNFPVSLSITLMRSNLNEWFEFLRMGARLGVDIIIARHLEAYTADMEEDSLWHDQAAYNEARVKAMALAESLGVLATFPEPFSGVAVPGRRPCRVPWESAVVLGNGDVAACCVPGLEMGNLNENTMEEIWNGPRYQQLRATVNSANPLPTCAACPMFRKTDNPDSYLIHSALERLNA
;
A
#
# COMPACT_ATOMS: atom_id res chain seq x y z
N MET A 1 16.83 11.98 5.01
CA MET A 1 17.46 11.08 4.01
C MET A 1 17.28 11.74 2.65
N LYS A 2 18.32 11.90 1.82
CA LYS A 2 18.21 12.71 0.60
C LYS A 2 17.61 11.88 -0.54
N ILE A 3 16.28 11.85 -0.62
CA ILE A 3 15.58 11.29 -1.77
C ILE A 3 15.89 12.21 -2.97
N ALA A 4 16.43 11.67 -4.07
CA ALA A 4 16.98 12.46 -5.18
C ALA A 4 15.89 12.95 -6.16
N GLY A 5 15.06 13.89 -5.71
CA GLY A 5 13.81 14.29 -6.37
C GLY A 5 13.87 15.34 -7.48
N GLU A 6 14.99 15.52 -8.19
CA GLU A 6 15.17 16.68 -9.10
C GLU A 6 15.51 16.34 -10.58
N LEU A 7 15.65 15.06 -11.00
CA LEU A 7 16.49 14.75 -12.18
C LEU A 7 15.85 14.21 -13.47
N TRP A 8 14.56 13.83 -13.52
CA TRP A 8 14.08 12.92 -14.59
C TRP A 8 12.97 13.46 -15.51
N ALA A 9 12.90 14.77 -15.71
CA ALA A 9 11.94 15.35 -16.64
C ALA A 9 12.36 15.16 -18.11
N GLY A 10 11.76 14.19 -18.81
CA GLY A 10 11.86 14.02 -20.28
C GLY A 10 13.01 13.11 -20.76
N ARG A 11 13.41 12.14 -19.94
CA ARG A 11 14.54 11.22 -20.17
C ARG A 11 14.06 9.77 -20.40
N ASP A 12 14.91 8.93 -20.99
CA ASP A 12 14.61 7.52 -21.29
C ASP A 12 15.30 6.60 -20.26
N VAL A 13 14.50 5.88 -19.45
CA VAL A 13 14.97 5.01 -18.36
C VAL A 13 14.75 3.56 -18.76
N VAL A 14 15.76 2.70 -18.59
CA VAL A 14 15.61 1.24 -18.70
C VAL A 14 16.18 0.57 -17.47
N ALA A 15 15.35 -0.15 -16.73
CA ALA A 15 15.77 -0.95 -15.58
C ALA A 15 15.75 -2.44 -15.91
N LEU A 16 16.87 -3.11 -15.70
CA LEU A 16 17.04 -4.55 -15.89
C LEU A 16 16.74 -5.32 -14.59
N PHE A 17 16.08 -6.45 -14.73
CA PHE A 17 15.73 -7.34 -13.62
C PHE A 17 15.60 -8.79 -14.09
N ARG A 18 15.91 -9.75 -13.20
CA ARG A 18 15.70 -11.17 -13.45
C ARG A 18 14.36 -11.63 -12.90
N ALA A 19 13.61 -12.39 -13.70
CA ALA A 19 12.34 -12.97 -13.27
C ALA A 19 12.54 -13.96 -12.12
N SER A 20 11.79 -13.82 -11.02
CA SER A 20 11.87 -14.76 -9.89
C SER A 20 10.92 -15.95 -10.03
N GLY A 21 9.80 -15.78 -10.75
CA GLY A 21 8.79 -16.83 -10.97
C GLY A 21 8.53 -17.10 -12.46
N SER A 22 7.54 -17.95 -12.73
CA SER A 22 7.24 -18.49 -14.07
C SER A 22 6.17 -17.72 -14.88
N VAL A 23 5.39 -16.86 -14.23
CA VAL A 23 4.38 -16.01 -14.87
C VAL A 23 4.50 -14.59 -14.31
N LEU A 24 4.81 -13.62 -15.16
CA LEU A 24 4.82 -12.19 -14.82
C LEU A 24 3.41 -11.64 -15.02
N GLU A 25 2.79 -11.08 -13.98
CA GLU A 25 1.42 -10.54 -14.06
C GLU A 25 1.37 -9.01 -14.08
N ALA A 26 2.23 -8.34 -13.29
CA ALA A 26 2.20 -6.89 -13.14
C ALA A 26 3.56 -6.30 -12.77
N VAL A 27 3.81 -5.08 -13.22
CA VAL A 27 4.93 -4.24 -12.80
C VAL A 27 4.37 -2.90 -12.29
N SER A 28 4.47 -2.63 -11.00
CA SER A 28 4.00 -1.38 -10.39
C SER A 28 5.15 -0.39 -10.28
N VAL A 29 5.02 0.80 -10.84
CA VAL A 29 6.07 1.85 -10.86
C VAL A 29 5.57 3.08 -10.10
N VAL A 30 6.39 3.63 -9.19
CA VAL A 30 6.00 4.83 -8.43
C VAL A 30 6.56 6.10 -9.08
N PHE A 31 5.67 7.03 -9.40
CA PHE A 31 6.00 8.35 -9.93
C PHE A 31 5.83 9.41 -8.83
N ALA A 32 6.56 10.51 -8.90
CA ALA A 32 6.10 11.77 -8.30
C ALA A 32 5.97 12.84 -9.40
N THR A 33 4.92 13.65 -9.32
CA THR A 33 4.57 14.64 -10.33
C THR A 33 4.41 16.00 -9.69
N TYR A 34 5.40 16.86 -9.92
CA TYR A 34 5.24 18.26 -9.59
C TYR A 34 4.37 18.97 -10.64
N ARG A 35 3.12 19.27 -10.25
CA ARG A 35 2.10 20.12 -10.90
C ARG A 35 1.21 19.52 -12.01
N ARG A 36 -0.10 19.81 -11.85
CA ARG A 36 -1.28 19.37 -12.63
C ARG A 36 -1.51 20.07 -14.00
N GLN A 37 -0.49 20.48 -14.77
CA GLN A 37 -0.72 21.31 -15.97
C GLN A 37 0.15 20.95 -17.18
N ASN A 38 -0.01 19.75 -17.77
CA ASN A 38 0.87 19.30 -18.87
C ASN A 38 0.14 18.57 -20.01
N ASP A 39 0.40 19.01 -21.25
CA ASP A 39 0.24 18.23 -22.48
C ASP A 39 1.43 17.25 -22.60
N GLY A 40 1.17 15.94 -22.62
CA GLY A 40 2.20 14.90 -22.77
C GLY A 40 1.73 13.52 -22.28
N ALA A 41 2.59 12.49 -22.40
CA ALA A 41 2.28 11.13 -21.94
C ALA A 41 3.52 10.37 -21.42
N VAL A 42 3.28 9.36 -20.57
CA VAL A 42 4.27 8.35 -20.15
C VAL A 42 3.96 7.03 -20.82
N THR A 43 4.99 6.35 -21.32
CA THR A 43 4.92 4.95 -21.75
C THR A 43 5.77 4.07 -20.84
N LEU A 44 5.15 3.02 -20.31
CA LEU A 44 5.79 1.87 -19.69
C LEU A 44 5.80 0.70 -20.69
N ALA A 45 6.90 -0.04 -20.77
CA ALA A 45 6.96 -1.26 -21.60
C ALA A 45 7.94 -2.28 -21.01
N VAL A 46 7.55 -3.56 -21.04
CA VAL A 46 8.42 -4.69 -20.65
C VAL A 46 8.90 -5.42 -21.90
N TYR A 47 10.19 -5.71 -21.95
CA TYR A 47 10.85 -6.43 -23.04
C TYR A 47 11.61 -7.66 -22.52
N ARG A 48 11.69 -8.71 -23.34
CA ARG A 48 12.73 -9.74 -23.19
C ARG A 48 14.08 -9.15 -23.59
N VAL A 49 15.13 -9.44 -22.81
CA VAL A 49 16.52 -9.14 -23.22
C VAL A 49 17.11 -10.41 -23.85
N PRO A 50 17.69 -10.34 -25.07
CA PRO A 50 18.34 -11.49 -25.68
C PRO A 50 19.49 -12.02 -24.83
N GLU A 51 19.66 -13.35 -24.76
CA GLU A 51 20.68 -13.97 -23.90
C GLU A 51 22.13 -13.52 -24.22
N ALA A 52 22.37 -13.08 -25.46
CA ALA A 52 23.66 -12.53 -25.92
C ALA A 52 24.03 -11.17 -25.27
N ASP A 53 23.03 -10.40 -24.83
CA ASP A 53 23.20 -9.08 -24.20
C ASP A 53 23.02 -9.15 -22.67
N ASN A 54 22.96 -10.35 -22.09
CA ASN A 54 22.94 -10.52 -20.64
C ASN A 54 24.25 -9.98 -20.04
N PRO A 55 24.21 -8.96 -19.15
CA PRO A 55 25.38 -8.62 -18.36
C PRO A 55 25.79 -9.82 -17.49
N PRO A 56 27.09 -9.97 -17.18
CA PRO A 56 27.54 -11.01 -16.26
C PRO A 56 26.83 -10.88 -14.91
N PRO A 57 26.63 -11.98 -14.16
CA PRO A 57 26.12 -11.89 -12.80
C PRO A 57 27.00 -10.94 -11.98
N LEU A 58 26.38 -9.98 -11.29
CA LEU A 58 27.10 -9.15 -10.32
C LEU A 58 27.60 -10.07 -9.20
N ASP A 59 28.92 -10.11 -9.00
CA ASP A 59 29.51 -10.85 -7.90
C ASP A 59 29.10 -10.19 -6.58
N ALA A 60 28.58 -10.97 -5.64
CA ALA A 60 27.98 -10.43 -4.41
C ALA A 60 28.98 -9.67 -3.49
N ALA A 61 30.27 -9.71 -3.83
CA ALA A 61 31.35 -9.01 -3.15
C ALA A 61 31.57 -7.55 -3.63
N GLU A 62 31.04 -7.14 -4.79
CA GLU A 62 31.27 -5.81 -5.38
C GLU A 62 30.11 -4.81 -5.19
N ILE A 63 29.31 -4.94 -4.12
CA ILE A 63 28.43 -3.85 -3.68
C ILE A 63 29.23 -2.92 -2.75
N PRO A 64 29.55 -1.67 -3.15
CA PRO A 64 30.35 -0.79 -2.31
C PRO A 64 29.56 -0.33 -1.08
N VAL A 65 29.84 -0.91 0.08
CA VAL A 65 29.31 -0.44 1.37
C VAL A 65 30.02 0.86 1.75
N LEU A 66 29.61 1.97 1.15
CA LEU A 66 30.23 3.28 1.37
C LEU A 66 29.54 4.09 2.47
N SER A 67 30.23 4.13 3.60
CA SER A 67 29.94 4.98 4.74
C SER A 67 30.16 6.48 4.44
N ARG A 68 29.21 7.30 4.89
CA ARG A 68 29.33 8.71 5.34
C ARG A 68 30.01 9.77 4.42
N MET A 69 29.22 10.83 4.18
CA MET A 69 29.56 12.26 4.28
C MET A 69 30.68 12.86 3.39
N SER A 70 30.25 13.56 2.33
CA SER A 70 30.63 14.92 1.87
C SER A 70 30.38 15.00 0.36
N ILE A 71 29.75 16.03 -0.21
CA ILE A 71 30.38 17.28 -0.69
C ILE A 71 29.29 18.35 -0.99
N PHE A 72 29.71 19.57 -1.35
CA PHE A 72 29.02 20.86 -1.19
C PHE A 72 28.07 21.36 -2.31
N LYS A 73 27.09 22.15 -1.87
CA LYS A 73 26.35 23.29 -2.50
C LYS A 73 26.78 23.85 -3.87
N ARG A 74 25.80 24.10 -4.77
CA ARG A 74 25.58 25.26 -5.72
C ARG A 74 24.45 24.87 -6.72
N LYS A 75 23.62 25.72 -7.35
CA LYS A 75 23.24 27.17 -7.22
C LYS A 75 21.90 27.38 -8.00
N LEU A 76 21.07 28.38 -7.63
CA LEU A 76 19.76 28.69 -8.26
C LEU A 76 19.85 29.80 -9.34
N ALA A 77 19.07 29.66 -10.43
CA ALA A 77 18.76 30.65 -11.51
C ALA A 77 17.75 30.01 -12.52
N THR A 78 16.86 30.66 -13.31
CA THR A 78 16.14 31.97 -13.29
C THR A 78 14.81 31.79 -14.11
N LEU A 79 14.11 32.87 -14.53
CA LEU A 79 12.72 32.92 -15.03
C LEU A 79 12.50 33.21 -16.54
N ARG A 80 11.24 32.94 -17.01
CA ARG A 80 10.43 33.57 -18.12
C ARG A 80 10.70 33.10 -19.58
N SER A 81 9.74 33.06 -20.53
CA SER A 81 8.30 33.50 -20.57
C SER A 81 7.41 32.90 -21.70
N LYS A 82 6.12 32.66 -21.37
CA LYS A 82 4.85 32.81 -22.15
C LYS A 82 4.63 32.28 -23.60
N LEU A 83 3.68 31.33 -23.70
CA LEU A 83 2.49 31.24 -24.60
C LEU A 83 2.63 31.21 -26.14
N HIS A 84 2.13 30.14 -26.79
CA HIS A 84 0.89 30.10 -27.61
C HIS A 84 0.50 28.65 -28.01
N MET A 85 -0.79 28.37 -28.26
CA MET A 85 -1.37 27.02 -28.45
C MET A 85 -1.46 26.55 -29.91
N LYS A 86 -1.45 25.22 -30.14
CA LYS A 86 -2.51 24.45 -30.85
C LYS A 86 -2.25 22.93 -30.85
N GLN A 87 -3.24 22.15 -30.41
CA GLN A 87 -3.38 20.68 -30.55
C GLN A 87 -3.81 20.29 -32.00
N PRO A 88 -3.79 19.01 -32.45
CA PRO A 88 -3.96 17.75 -31.70
C PRO A 88 -2.92 16.63 -31.94
N PRO A 89 -2.96 15.53 -31.16
CA PRO A 89 -1.94 14.47 -31.17
C PRO A 89 -2.33 13.24 -32.02
N LEU A 90 -1.33 12.44 -32.45
CA LEU A 90 -1.43 10.98 -32.66
C LEU A 90 -0.07 10.35 -32.97
N LEU A 91 0.16 9.14 -32.42
CA LEU A 91 1.12 8.07 -32.80
C LEU A 91 2.62 8.40 -32.98
N LEU A 92 3.49 7.63 -32.28
CA LEU A 92 4.80 7.19 -32.78
C LEU A 92 5.18 5.81 -32.21
N ASP A 93 4.93 4.73 -32.98
CA ASP A 93 5.79 3.53 -32.95
C ASP A 93 7.06 3.89 -33.75
N GLU A 94 8.04 4.53 -33.11
CA GLU A 94 9.35 4.79 -33.72
C GLU A 94 10.49 4.05 -32.99
N PRO A 95 11.38 3.35 -33.73
CA PRO A 95 12.60 2.78 -33.18
C PRO A 95 13.64 3.89 -32.99
N LEU A 96 13.54 4.60 -31.87
CA LEU A 96 14.57 5.54 -31.44
C LEU A 96 15.77 4.78 -30.87
N ALA A 97 16.94 5.06 -31.42
CA ALA A 97 18.22 4.55 -30.95
C ALA A 97 18.41 4.94 -29.48
N SER A 98 18.24 3.97 -28.58
CA SER A 98 18.66 4.12 -27.20
C SER A 98 20.18 4.10 -27.16
N ASN A 99 20.81 5.07 -26.52
CA ASN A 99 22.27 5.07 -26.24
C ASN A 99 22.66 4.00 -25.19
N ILE A 100 21.83 2.97 -25.03
CA ILE A 100 21.88 1.96 -23.99
C ILE A 100 22.50 0.71 -24.65
N PRO A 101 23.58 0.13 -24.07
CA PRO A 101 24.34 -0.95 -24.68
C PRO A 101 23.68 -2.34 -24.51
N ILE A 102 22.36 -2.43 -24.68
CA ILE A 102 21.60 -3.70 -24.65
C ILE A 102 20.52 -3.68 -25.75
N THR A 103 20.25 -4.81 -26.39
CA THR A 103 19.10 -4.93 -27.29
C THR A 103 17.82 -5.14 -26.49
N LEU A 104 16.82 -4.28 -26.69
CA LEU A 104 15.45 -4.56 -26.27
C LEU A 104 14.82 -5.49 -27.33
N GLY A 105 14.59 -6.75 -26.96
CA GLY A 105 14.05 -7.77 -27.85
C GLY A 105 12.52 -7.68 -28.00
N GLU A 106 11.84 -8.81 -27.84
CA GLU A 106 10.37 -8.88 -27.89
C GLU A 106 9.73 -7.96 -26.85
N ARG A 107 8.87 -7.02 -27.29
CA ARG A 107 8.02 -6.20 -26.41
C ARG A 107 6.84 -7.05 -25.93
N LEU A 108 6.90 -7.50 -24.68
CA LEU A 108 5.87 -8.39 -24.10
C LEU A 108 4.58 -7.64 -23.77
N ALA A 109 4.69 -6.41 -23.28
CA ALA A 109 3.54 -5.55 -22.97
C ALA A 109 3.94 -4.07 -23.01
N ALA A 110 2.96 -3.18 -23.18
CA ALA A 110 3.13 -1.74 -22.99
C ALA A 110 1.85 -1.05 -22.49
N LEU A 111 2.01 0.06 -21.77
CA LEU A 111 0.95 0.93 -21.27
C LEU A 111 1.35 2.39 -21.48
N THR A 112 0.48 3.21 -22.06
CA THR A 112 0.71 4.66 -22.24
C THR A 112 -0.40 5.46 -21.60
N ILE A 113 -0.04 6.46 -20.79
CA ILE A 113 -0.95 7.27 -19.97
C ILE A 113 -0.66 8.77 -20.14
N PRO A 114 -1.67 9.62 -20.37
CA PRO A 114 -1.49 11.07 -20.38
C PRO A 114 -0.91 11.61 -19.07
N CYS A 115 0.02 12.56 -19.15
CA CYS A 115 0.62 13.19 -17.96
C CYS A 115 -0.40 13.97 -17.10
N ALA A 116 -1.55 14.34 -17.68
CA ALA A 116 -2.67 14.96 -16.96
C ALA A 116 -3.34 14.01 -15.94
N ASP A 117 -3.21 12.69 -16.15
CA ASP A 117 -3.90 11.65 -15.38
C ASP A 117 -3.02 11.06 -14.25
N LEU A 118 -1.78 11.55 -14.12
CA LEU A 118 -0.81 11.10 -13.10
C LEU A 118 -0.79 12.03 -11.88
N LEU A 119 -1.33 11.55 -10.77
CA LEU A 119 -1.32 12.23 -9.47
C LEU A 119 0.05 12.16 -8.79
N ASP A 120 0.33 13.13 -7.93
CA ASP A 120 1.61 13.20 -7.22
C ASP A 120 1.75 12.05 -6.21
N ASN A 121 2.95 11.46 -6.17
CA ASN A 121 3.29 10.24 -5.44
C ASN A 121 2.41 9.01 -5.76
N GLN A 122 1.75 8.99 -6.93
CA GLN A 122 0.94 7.86 -7.36
C GLN A 122 1.81 6.65 -7.73
N ALA A 123 1.54 5.51 -7.09
CA ALA A 123 1.92 4.21 -7.61
C ALA A 123 1.03 3.89 -8.82
N LEU A 124 1.65 3.60 -9.96
CA LEU A 124 0.99 3.20 -11.18
C LEU A 124 1.23 1.71 -11.42
N ASP A 125 0.16 0.93 -11.42
CA ASP A 125 0.20 -0.50 -11.68
C ASP A 125 0.10 -0.79 -13.18
N PHE A 126 1.21 -1.17 -13.81
CA PHE A 126 1.22 -1.64 -15.19
C PHE A 126 1.01 -3.17 -15.20
N PHE A 127 -0.24 -3.57 -15.36
CA PHE A 127 -0.60 -4.96 -15.58
C PHE A 127 -0.15 -5.42 -16.96
N THR A 128 0.53 -6.57 -17.03
CA THR A 128 1.05 -7.11 -18.29
C THR A 128 0.15 -8.19 -18.90
N GLY A 129 -0.87 -8.66 -18.17
CA GLY A 129 -1.46 -9.97 -18.39
C GLY A 129 -0.55 -11.08 -17.86
N PRO A 130 -1.02 -12.33 -17.79
CA PRO A 130 -0.19 -13.48 -17.43
C PRO A 130 0.83 -13.76 -18.55
N LEU A 131 2.01 -13.16 -18.45
CA LEU A 131 3.11 -13.36 -19.38
C LEU A 131 3.97 -14.55 -18.92
N ALA A 132 4.03 -15.60 -19.72
CA ALA A 132 4.95 -16.71 -19.49
C ALA A 132 6.41 -16.24 -19.60
N VAL A 133 7.17 -16.43 -18.52
CA VAL A 133 8.59 -16.07 -18.39
C VAL A 133 9.35 -17.23 -17.75
N ARG A 134 10.67 -17.32 -17.96
CA ARG A 134 11.49 -18.36 -17.31
C ARG A 134 12.10 -17.81 -16.02
N PRO A 135 12.07 -18.52 -14.88
CA PRO A 135 12.84 -18.09 -13.70
C PRO A 135 14.32 -17.87 -14.06
N GLY A 136 14.88 -16.72 -13.65
CA GLY A 136 16.23 -16.25 -14.00
C GLY A 136 16.33 -15.46 -15.33
N GLU A 137 15.29 -15.45 -16.16
CA GLU A 137 15.23 -14.71 -17.43
C GLU A 137 15.40 -13.21 -17.23
N LEU A 138 16.21 -12.57 -18.07
CA LEU A 138 16.46 -11.14 -17.98
C LEU A 138 15.40 -10.36 -18.74
N LEU A 139 14.75 -9.45 -18.02
CA LEU A 139 13.71 -8.56 -18.52
C LEU A 139 14.15 -7.11 -18.37
N ALA A 140 13.66 -6.27 -19.28
CA ALA A 140 13.90 -4.84 -19.28
C ALA A 140 12.57 -4.09 -19.15
N LEU A 141 12.44 -3.27 -18.11
CA LEU A 141 11.36 -2.30 -17.98
C LEU A 141 11.85 -0.95 -18.50
N ARG A 142 11.26 -0.47 -19.59
CA ARG A 142 11.47 0.88 -20.12
C ARG A 142 10.40 1.83 -19.61
N VAL A 143 10.82 2.99 -19.12
CA VAL A 143 9.95 4.10 -18.72
C VAL A 143 10.36 5.34 -19.51
N ARG A 144 9.43 5.92 -20.26
CA ARG A 144 9.68 7.08 -21.11
C ARG A 144 8.58 8.11 -20.96
N ALA A 145 8.94 9.38 -20.79
CA ALA A 145 8.00 10.50 -20.80
C ALA A 145 8.18 11.36 -22.06
N ASN A 146 7.10 11.54 -22.83
CA ASN A 146 7.05 12.51 -23.92
C ASN A 146 6.35 13.79 -23.43
N ALA A 147 7.10 14.61 -22.70
CA ALA A 147 6.69 15.94 -22.23
C ALA A 147 7.94 16.84 -22.06
N PRO A 148 7.82 18.17 -22.15
CA PRO A 148 8.97 19.08 -22.06
C PRO A 148 9.70 18.99 -20.71
N ALA A 149 11.00 19.34 -20.70
CA ALA A 149 11.77 19.42 -19.46
C ALA A 149 11.13 20.41 -18.46
N GLY A 150 10.93 19.97 -17.21
CA GLY A 150 10.15 20.68 -16.18
C GLY A 150 8.65 20.37 -16.16
N ASN A 151 8.12 19.71 -17.21
CA ASN A 151 6.71 19.37 -17.40
C ASN A 151 6.46 17.85 -17.50
N ALA A 152 7.51 17.03 -17.36
CA ALA A 152 7.43 15.57 -17.39
C ALA A 152 7.39 14.97 -15.96
N PRO A 153 6.65 13.88 -15.75
CA PRO A 153 6.61 13.15 -14.47
C PRO A 153 8.01 12.65 -14.09
N THR A 154 8.34 12.74 -12.80
CA THR A 154 9.65 12.32 -12.29
C THR A 154 9.56 10.91 -11.74
N VAL A 155 10.43 10.06 -12.26
CA VAL A 155 10.56 8.64 -11.90
C VAL A 155 11.70 8.51 -10.90
N TRP A 156 11.52 7.81 -9.78
CA TRP A 156 12.53 7.77 -8.73
C TRP A 156 13.36 6.48 -8.77
N LEU A 157 14.68 6.64 -8.82
CA LEU A 157 15.62 5.58 -8.44
C LEU A 157 15.93 5.76 -6.94
N THR A 158 15.95 4.68 -6.17
CA THR A 158 16.17 4.74 -4.71
C THR A 158 16.98 3.57 -4.17
N ALA A 159 17.69 3.75 -3.06
CA ALA A 159 18.36 2.67 -2.31
C ALA A 159 17.42 1.92 -1.33
N SER A 160 16.23 2.44 -1.05
CA SER A 160 15.13 1.76 -0.32
C SER A 160 13.85 2.63 -0.33
N ALA A 161 12.64 2.15 -0.10
CA ALA A 161 12.11 0.79 -0.25
C ALA A 161 10.91 0.86 -1.23
N GLU A 162 10.80 0.04 -2.28
CA GLU A 162 11.64 -1.08 -2.71
C GLU A 162 12.10 -0.89 -4.16
N ARG A 163 13.18 -1.58 -4.56
CA ARG A 163 13.61 -1.69 -5.97
C ARG A 163 12.85 -2.80 -6.67
N ILE A 164 12.88 -2.80 -8.00
CA ILE A 164 12.46 -3.96 -8.81
C ILE A 164 13.08 -5.25 -8.24
N PRO A 165 12.30 -6.27 -7.87
CA PRO A 165 12.84 -7.57 -7.45
C PRO A 165 13.75 -8.16 -8.53
N GLY A 166 14.90 -8.71 -8.11
CA GLY A 166 15.89 -9.25 -9.05
C GLY A 166 16.62 -8.19 -9.89
N HIS A 167 16.62 -6.92 -9.48
CA HIS A 167 17.31 -5.82 -10.15
C HIS A 167 18.79 -6.14 -10.46
N VAL A 168 19.22 -5.78 -11.67
CA VAL A 168 20.59 -5.99 -12.16
C VAL A 168 21.31 -4.66 -12.40
N LEU A 169 20.66 -3.74 -13.14
CA LEU A 169 21.27 -2.48 -13.57
C LEU A 169 20.19 -1.51 -14.03
N THR A 170 20.34 -0.20 -13.80
CA THR A 170 19.51 0.82 -14.45
C THR A 170 20.34 1.63 -15.44
N TYR A 171 19.78 1.94 -16.60
CA TYR A 171 20.31 2.92 -17.53
C TYR A 171 19.40 4.15 -17.58
N VAL A 172 19.98 5.34 -17.68
CA VAL A 172 19.24 6.55 -18.02
C VAL A 172 19.97 7.36 -19.10
N ASP A 173 19.29 7.63 -20.20
CA ASP A 173 19.83 8.27 -21.42
C ASP A 173 21.12 7.63 -21.99
N GLY A 174 21.43 6.39 -21.58
CA GLY A 174 22.63 5.64 -21.96
C GLY A 174 23.68 5.51 -20.85
N GLU A 175 23.63 6.32 -19.79
CA GLU A 175 24.52 6.18 -18.63
C GLU A 175 24.05 5.03 -17.73
N SER A 176 24.98 4.22 -17.25
CA SER A 176 24.72 3.03 -16.43
C SER A 176 24.87 3.31 -14.93
N HIS A 177 23.88 2.88 -14.14
CA HIS A 177 23.81 3.05 -12.69
C HIS A 177 23.56 1.68 -12.04
N ALA A 178 24.61 1.05 -11.52
CA ALA A 178 24.51 -0.22 -10.80
C ALA A 178 24.08 -0.02 -9.34
N GLU A 179 24.50 1.09 -8.74
CA GLU A 179 24.14 1.44 -7.37
C GLU A 179 22.70 1.97 -7.24
N ASP A 180 22.01 2.34 -8.33
CA ASP A 180 20.66 2.92 -8.33
C ASP A 180 19.65 2.04 -9.08
N GLY A 181 18.50 1.77 -8.45
CA GLY A 181 17.43 0.97 -9.04
C GLY A 181 16.09 1.67 -8.95
N LEU A 182 15.25 1.45 -9.97
CA LEU A 182 13.90 2.02 -10.05
C LEU A 182 13.02 1.56 -8.89
N ARG A 183 12.27 2.51 -8.29
CA ARG A 183 11.23 2.18 -7.31
C ARG A 183 10.02 1.55 -7.98
N ALA A 184 9.97 0.23 -7.98
CA ALA A 184 8.91 -0.55 -8.58
C ALA A 184 8.82 -1.95 -7.97
N GLY A 185 7.61 -2.52 -7.93
CA GLY A 185 7.33 -3.86 -7.40
C GLY A 185 6.75 -4.75 -8.49
N VAL A 186 7.19 -6.00 -8.59
CA VAL A 186 6.75 -6.94 -9.64
C VAL A 186 5.92 -8.06 -9.02
N THR A 187 4.79 -8.41 -9.62
CA THR A 187 4.00 -9.59 -9.24
C THR A 187 4.33 -10.73 -10.18
N TYR A 188 4.66 -11.88 -9.60
CA TYR A 188 4.67 -13.15 -10.31
C TYR A 188 3.59 -14.05 -9.71
N GLY A 189 2.75 -14.65 -10.54
CA GLY A 189 1.58 -15.38 -10.08
C GLY A 189 0.97 -16.27 -11.16
N GLY A 190 0.73 -17.53 -10.82
CA GLY A 190 -0.22 -18.40 -11.50
C GLY A 190 -1.45 -18.65 -10.63
N GLU A 191 -2.35 -19.53 -11.07
CA GLU A 191 -3.49 -19.98 -10.26
C GLU A 191 -3.02 -20.71 -8.98
N ILE A 192 -1.90 -21.44 -9.09
CA ILE A 192 -1.18 -22.07 -7.97
C ILE A 192 -0.04 -21.11 -7.55
N SER A 193 0.15 -20.96 -6.24
CA SER A 193 1.25 -20.16 -5.69
C SER A 193 2.54 -20.97 -5.68
N GLU A 194 3.67 -20.35 -6.05
CA GLU A 194 5.00 -20.98 -5.95
C GLU A 194 5.46 -21.14 -4.47
N ILE A 195 4.73 -20.54 -3.51
CA ILE A 195 4.93 -20.68 -2.06
C ILE A 195 3.81 -21.51 -1.39
N PRO A 196 4.12 -22.37 -0.41
CA PRO A 196 3.15 -23.27 0.19
C PRO A 196 2.17 -22.57 1.15
N VAL A 197 2.58 -21.47 1.79
CA VAL A 197 1.79 -20.66 2.73
C VAL A 197 2.01 -19.17 2.45
N PRO A 198 1.08 -18.26 2.81
CA PRO A 198 1.27 -16.82 2.62
C PRO A 198 2.43 -16.26 3.45
N ARG A 199 3.18 -15.32 2.87
CA ARG A 199 4.33 -14.65 3.52
C ARG A 199 3.90 -13.64 4.59
N MET A 200 2.69 -13.11 4.48
CA MET A 200 2.09 -12.18 5.42
C MET A 200 0.76 -12.70 5.95
N LEU A 201 0.51 -12.55 7.26
CA LEU A 201 -0.80 -12.81 7.85
C LEU A 201 -1.39 -11.55 8.50
N LEU A 202 -2.64 -11.27 8.15
CA LEU A 202 -3.53 -10.41 8.93
C LEU A 202 -4.09 -11.24 10.10
N TYR A 203 -3.80 -10.83 11.32
CA TYR A 203 -4.01 -11.60 12.54
C TYR A 203 -5.11 -10.97 13.40
N SER A 204 -6.30 -11.59 13.40
CA SER A 204 -7.42 -11.26 14.30
C SER A 204 -7.59 -12.41 15.32
N PRO A 205 -6.80 -12.46 16.41
CA PRO A 205 -6.85 -13.57 17.34
C PRO A 205 -8.16 -13.67 18.12
N ILE A 206 -8.88 -12.56 18.28
CA ILE A 206 -10.10 -12.47 19.10
C ILE A 206 -11.14 -11.62 18.37
N SER A 207 -12.36 -12.13 18.23
CA SER A 207 -13.46 -11.43 17.51
C SER A 207 -14.04 -10.22 18.24
N GLN A 208 -13.69 -10.01 19.52
CA GLN A 208 -14.20 -8.93 20.37
C GLN A 208 -13.27 -7.72 20.45
N CYS A 209 -13.87 -6.54 20.66
CA CYS A 209 -13.20 -5.27 20.89
C CYS A 209 -13.86 -4.57 22.09
N ASN A 210 -13.13 -3.69 22.77
CA ASN A 210 -13.69 -2.81 23.81
C ASN A 210 -14.61 -1.71 23.26
N LEU A 211 -14.58 -1.43 21.95
CA LEU A 211 -15.34 -0.35 21.31
C LEU A 211 -16.44 -0.87 20.37
N ASN A 212 -17.46 -0.04 20.13
CA ASN A 212 -18.54 -0.28 19.17
C ASN A 212 -18.62 0.86 18.15
N CYS A 213 -17.54 1.08 17.41
CA CYS A 213 -17.42 2.17 16.45
C CYS A 213 -18.50 2.11 15.36
N ILE A 214 -19.08 3.25 14.96
CA ILE A 214 -20.22 3.29 14.03
C ILE A 214 -19.91 2.72 12.64
N HIS A 215 -18.67 2.92 12.17
CA HIS A 215 -18.17 2.45 10.87
C HIS A 215 -17.51 1.07 10.89
N CYS A 216 -17.58 0.35 12.01
CA CYS A 216 -16.83 -0.90 12.16
C CYS A 216 -17.37 -2.01 11.24
N ILE A 217 -16.56 -2.43 10.27
CA ILE A 217 -16.90 -3.51 9.33
C ILE A 217 -17.06 -4.87 10.04
N SER A 218 -16.37 -5.09 11.17
CA SER A 218 -16.52 -6.27 12.04
C SER A 218 -17.67 -6.20 13.05
N ARG A 219 -18.60 -5.24 12.96
CA ARG A 219 -19.64 -5.06 14.00
C ARG A 219 -20.47 -6.32 14.28
N PHE A 220 -20.67 -7.16 13.27
CA PHE A 220 -21.43 -8.40 13.38
C PHE A 220 -20.62 -9.56 13.98
N SER A 221 -19.32 -9.71 13.63
CA SER A 221 -18.47 -10.78 14.19
C SER A 221 -18.15 -10.58 15.68
N ARG A 222 -18.27 -9.33 16.19
CA ARG A 222 -18.13 -8.99 17.62
C ARG A 222 -19.23 -9.58 18.53
N ALA A 223 -20.33 -10.08 17.97
CA ALA A 223 -21.45 -10.63 18.73
C ALA A 223 -21.12 -11.92 19.50
N SER A 224 -20.11 -12.68 19.05
CA SER A 224 -19.60 -13.89 19.72
C SER A 224 -18.14 -13.73 20.12
N LEU A 225 -17.74 -14.42 21.20
CA LEU A 225 -16.33 -14.52 21.60
C LEU A 225 -15.72 -15.77 20.96
N ASN A 226 -14.85 -15.56 19.98
CA ASN A 226 -13.96 -16.57 19.43
C ASN A 226 -12.53 -16.16 19.77
N LYS A 227 -11.71 -17.08 20.26
CA LYS A 227 -10.28 -16.90 20.50
C LYS A 227 -9.52 -17.99 19.75
N LEU A 228 -8.50 -17.58 18.98
CA LEU A 228 -7.73 -18.47 18.13
C LEU A 228 -7.14 -19.65 18.94
N PRO A 229 -7.46 -20.91 18.60
CA PRO A 229 -6.93 -22.07 19.31
C PRO A 229 -5.40 -22.17 19.28
N GLU A 230 -4.80 -22.63 20.38
CA GLU A 230 -3.33 -22.68 20.53
C GLU A 230 -2.66 -23.57 19.47
N HIS A 231 -3.27 -24.68 19.07
CA HIS A 231 -2.72 -25.54 18.01
C HIS A 231 -2.56 -24.83 16.65
N ILE A 232 -3.29 -23.73 16.42
CA ILE A 232 -3.11 -22.88 15.22
C ILE A 232 -1.90 -21.95 15.42
N ARG A 233 -1.71 -21.42 16.63
CA ARG A 233 -0.53 -20.63 17.04
C ARG A 233 0.74 -21.45 16.92
N ASP A 234 0.73 -22.71 17.34
CA ASP A 234 1.86 -23.63 17.19
C ASP A 234 2.30 -23.74 15.72
N ARG A 235 1.37 -23.95 14.79
CA ARG A 235 1.68 -23.97 13.34
C ARG A 235 2.18 -22.62 12.82
N MET A 236 1.67 -21.49 13.33
CA MET A 236 2.21 -20.17 12.99
C MET A 236 3.68 -20.01 13.44
N ARG A 237 4.06 -20.57 14.60
CA ARG A 237 5.47 -20.62 15.05
C ARG A 237 6.32 -21.46 14.10
N GLU A 238 5.81 -22.61 13.64
CA GLU A 238 6.50 -23.45 12.65
C GLU A 238 6.69 -22.72 11.31
N TRP A 239 5.70 -21.96 10.84
CA TRP A 239 5.81 -21.17 9.62
C TRP A 239 6.83 -20.03 9.76
N ALA A 240 6.86 -19.33 10.90
CA ALA A 240 7.85 -18.29 11.18
C ALA A 240 9.27 -18.86 11.32
N ALA A 241 9.44 -19.93 12.10
CA ALA A 241 10.74 -20.59 12.32
C ALA A 241 11.31 -21.24 11.04
N SER A 242 10.46 -21.62 10.08
CA SER A 242 10.88 -22.09 8.75
C SER A 242 11.10 -20.98 7.73
N GLY A 243 10.95 -19.70 8.11
CA GLY A 243 11.10 -18.55 7.23
C GLY A 243 10.01 -18.43 6.16
N ARG A 244 8.90 -19.16 6.30
CA ARG A 244 7.77 -19.15 5.35
C ARG A 244 6.76 -18.04 5.66
N LEU A 245 6.60 -17.70 6.94
CA LEU A 245 5.87 -16.53 7.42
C LEU A 245 6.89 -15.45 7.77
N GLU A 246 6.82 -14.30 7.10
CA GLU A 246 7.84 -13.24 7.19
C GLU A 246 7.39 -12.03 7.99
N THR A 247 6.07 -11.80 8.09
CA THR A 247 5.50 -10.67 8.84
C THR A 247 4.05 -10.94 9.21
N ILE A 248 3.59 -10.36 10.32
CA ILE A 248 2.19 -10.37 10.73
C ILE A 248 1.70 -8.94 11.00
N SER A 249 0.41 -8.69 10.75
CA SER A 249 -0.24 -7.41 11.05
C SER A 249 -1.47 -7.68 11.86
N SER A 250 -1.65 -7.02 13.03
CA SER A 250 -2.92 -7.13 13.74
C SER A 250 -4.06 -6.57 12.89
N ASP A 251 -5.20 -7.22 12.91
CA ASP A 251 -6.25 -7.04 11.91
C ASP A 251 -7.48 -6.24 12.40
N TYR A 252 -8.40 -5.88 11.49
CA TYR A 252 -9.57 -5.00 11.75
C TYR A 252 -10.61 -5.58 12.74
N SER A 253 -10.60 -6.90 12.93
CA SER A 253 -11.46 -7.57 13.90
C SER A 253 -10.81 -7.63 15.29
N GLY A 254 -11.26 -6.72 16.16
CA GLY A 254 -10.87 -6.66 17.57
C GLY A 254 -10.10 -5.38 17.94
N ASP A 255 -9.30 -5.47 19.01
CA ASP A 255 -8.12 -4.62 19.26
C ASP A 255 -7.12 -5.51 20.00
N ILE A 256 -5.88 -5.61 19.50
CA ILE A 256 -4.91 -6.60 20.01
C ILE A 256 -4.32 -6.21 21.37
N LEU A 257 -4.23 -4.90 21.68
CA LEU A 257 -3.74 -4.43 22.97
C LEU A 257 -4.80 -4.64 24.07
N TRP A 258 -6.08 -4.46 23.72
CA TRP A 258 -7.18 -4.86 24.59
C TRP A 258 -7.27 -6.38 24.76
N ALA A 259 -7.06 -7.16 23.69
CA ALA A 259 -7.03 -8.61 23.76
C ALA A 259 -5.94 -9.11 24.72
N ASP A 260 -4.72 -8.56 24.63
CA ASP A 260 -3.63 -8.86 25.56
C ASP A 260 -3.98 -8.45 26.99
N GLN A 261 -4.51 -7.24 27.21
CA GLN A 261 -4.91 -6.80 28.55
C GLN A 261 -6.03 -7.67 29.15
N ARG A 262 -6.96 -8.15 28.34
CA ARG A 262 -8.15 -8.89 28.78
C ARG A 262 -7.90 -10.38 28.99
N PHE A 263 -7.08 -11.00 28.14
CA PHE A 263 -6.91 -12.46 28.08
C PHE A 263 -5.45 -12.93 28.22
N GLY A 264 -4.47 -12.04 28.06
CA GLY A 264 -3.04 -12.34 28.13
C GLY A 264 -2.47 -13.11 26.94
N GLY A 265 -1.17 -12.95 26.74
CA GLY A 265 -0.33 -13.78 25.87
C GLY A 265 -0.38 -13.45 24.38
N GLU A 266 -1.04 -12.38 23.96
CA GLU A 266 -1.10 -11.99 22.55
C GLU A 266 0.23 -11.33 22.12
N LEU A 267 0.74 -10.41 22.95
CA LEU A 267 2.05 -9.79 22.71
C LEU A 267 3.21 -10.73 23.03
N ASP A 268 3.04 -11.73 23.89
CA ASP A 268 4.05 -12.78 24.10
C ASP A 268 4.13 -13.67 22.85
N PHE A 269 3.00 -14.19 22.36
CA PHE A 269 2.92 -14.95 21.12
C PHE A 269 3.58 -14.21 19.95
N ILE A 270 3.25 -12.93 19.73
CA ILE A 270 3.86 -12.11 18.67
C ILE A 270 5.38 -11.95 18.85
N THR A 271 5.86 -11.78 20.09
CA THR A 271 7.30 -11.68 20.36
C THR A 271 8.02 -12.99 20.03
N GLU A 272 7.42 -14.13 20.37
CA GLU A 272 7.97 -15.47 20.18
C GLU A 272 8.03 -15.93 18.71
N LEU A 273 7.27 -15.30 17.80
CA LEU A 273 7.41 -15.54 16.35
C LEU A 273 8.72 -14.98 15.78
N ASP A 274 9.38 -14.05 16.48
CA ASP A 274 10.64 -13.39 16.10
C ASP A 274 10.65 -12.73 14.69
N ILE A 275 9.48 -12.37 14.16
CA ILE A 275 9.32 -11.66 12.88
C ILE A 275 8.88 -10.20 13.08
N PRO A 276 9.10 -9.32 12.10
CA PRO A 276 8.49 -7.98 12.09
C PRO A 276 6.96 -8.07 12.20
N PHE A 277 6.35 -7.07 12.86
CA PHE A 277 4.89 -6.98 12.93
C PHE A 277 4.34 -5.55 12.88
N HIS A 278 3.11 -5.41 12.40
CA HIS A 278 2.32 -4.17 12.48
C HIS A 278 1.26 -4.26 13.59
N VAL A 279 0.99 -3.14 14.26
CA VAL A 279 -0.13 -3.01 15.20
C VAL A 279 -1.06 -1.89 14.77
N ASP A 280 -2.32 -2.24 14.54
CA ASP A 280 -3.48 -1.36 14.51
C ASP A 280 -4.13 -1.37 15.90
N THR A 281 -4.37 -0.19 16.50
CA THR A 281 -5.06 -0.08 17.79
C THR A 281 -5.97 1.15 17.87
N ASN A 282 -7.03 1.06 18.66
CA ASN A 282 -7.85 2.20 19.06
C ASN A 282 -7.22 3.09 20.15
N GLY A 283 -6.08 2.69 20.71
CA GLY A 283 -5.28 3.50 21.64
C GLY A 283 -5.72 3.49 23.10
N VAL A 284 -6.87 2.90 23.44
CA VAL A 284 -7.36 2.82 24.85
C VAL A 284 -6.38 2.05 25.73
N CYS A 285 -5.85 0.93 25.23
CA CYS A 285 -4.94 0.04 25.96
C CYS A 285 -3.45 0.35 25.73
N LEU A 286 -3.12 1.45 25.02
CA LEU A 286 -1.76 1.91 24.76
C LEU A 286 -1.16 2.63 25.98
N THR A 287 -1.08 1.90 27.10
CA THR A 287 -0.51 2.39 28.37
C THR A 287 1.01 2.54 28.29
N GLU A 288 1.62 3.21 29.27
CA GLU A 288 3.09 3.30 29.42
C GLU A 288 3.76 1.92 29.39
N ALA A 289 3.25 0.96 30.17
CA ALA A 289 3.80 -0.40 30.22
C ALA A 289 3.71 -1.14 28.87
N VAL A 290 2.61 -0.94 28.13
CA VAL A 290 2.45 -1.51 26.78
C VAL A 290 3.37 -0.82 25.77
N SER A 291 3.51 0.51 25.85
CA SER A 291 4.44 1.30 25.02
C SER A 291 5.89 0.87 25.22
N GLU A 292 6.32 0.66 26.46
CA GLU A 292 7.63 0.11 26.78
C GLU A 292 7.85 -1.30 26.21
N ARG A 293 6.83 -2.16 26.29
CA ARG A 293 6.88 -3.53 25.76
C ARG A 293 7.01 -3.52 24.25
N LEU A 294 6.17 -2.76 23.55
CA LEU A 294 6.23 -2.56 22.10
C LEU A 294 7.62 -2.07 21.64
N CYS A 295 8.26 -1.14 22.38
CA CYS A 295 9.61 -0.69 22.07
C CYS A 295 10.70 -1.78 22.23
N LYS A 296 10.46 -2.83 23.01
CA LYS A 296 11.38 -3.97 23.19
C LYS A 296 11.21 -5.06 22.11
N MET A 297 10.09 -5.08 21.40
CA MET A 297 9.74 -6.07 20.37
C MET A 297 10.24 -5.66 18.96
N LYS A 298 10.09 -6.55 17.95
CA LYS A 298 10.32 -6.28 16.51
C LYS A 298 9.16 -5.51 15.85
N LEU A 299 8.63 -4.48 16.52
CA LEU A 299 7.53 -3.66 15.99
C LEU A 299 8.01 -2.91 14.74
N GLY A 300 7.43 -3.25 13.59
CA GLY A 300 7.72 -2.62 12.29
C GLY A 300 7.01 -1.28 12.12
N SER A 301 5.77 -1.16 12.60
CA SER A 301 5.02 0.11 12.68
C SER A 301 3.78 -0.01 13.56
N LEU A 302 3.32 1.12 14.10
CA LEU A 302 2.10 1.27 14.90
C LEU A 302 1.15 2.24 14.21
N ASN A 303 -0.14 1.92 14.15
CA ASN A 303 -1.19 2.80 13.68
C ASN A 303 -2.26 2.96 14.77
N ILE A 304 -2.60 4.22 15.06
CA ILE A 304 -3.52 4.60 16.14
C ILE A 304 -4.78 5.19 15.52
N SER A 305 -5.91 4.59 15.83
CA SER A 305 -7.16 4.71 15.10
C SER A 305 -8.13 5.64 15.85
N LEU A 306 -8.32 6.88 15.38
CA LEU A 306 -8.89 7.98 16.20
C LEU A 306 -10.15 8.65 15.61
N ASP A 307 -10.17 8.96 14.32
CA ASP A 307 -11.27 9.55 13.52
C ASP A 307 -11.92 10.89 13.95
N ALA A 308 -11.40 11.55 14.99
CA ALA A 308 -11.94 12.84 15.46
C ALA A 308 -10.83 13.72 16.01
N ALA A 309 -11.02 15.03 15.92
CA ALA A 309 -10.21 16.02 16.63
C ALA A 309 -10.97 16.65 17.82
N GLU A 310 -12.30 16.55 17.83
CA GLU A 310 -13.16 17.03 18.91
C GLU A 310 -13.80 15.89 19.73
N GLU A 311 -13.90 16.09 21.04
CA GLU A 311 -14.48 15.16 22.02
C GLU A 311 -15.90 14.69 21.65
N ALA A 312 -16.72 15.58 21.10
CA ALA A 312 -18.11 15.28 20.74
C ALA A 312 -18.21 14.32 19.54
N THR A 313 -17.34 14.49 18.55
CA THR A 313 -17.25 13.57 17.40
C THR A 313 -16.54 12.29 17.79
N TYR A 314 -15.51 12.34 18.62
CA TYR A 314 -14.85 11.14 19.14
C TYR A 314 -15.85 10.22 19.86
N LYS A 315 -16.63 10.75 20.81
CA LYS A 315 -17.67 9.97 21.51
C LYS A 315 -18.78 9.43 20.59
N ARG A 316 -19.15 10.17 19.55
CA ARG A 316 -20.15 9.74 18.55
C ARG A 316 -19.64 8.57 17.69
N VAL A 317 -18.39 8.67 17.21
CA VAL A 317 -17.78 7.73 16.27
C VAL A 317 -17.22 6.50 16.98
N ARG A 318 -16.38 6.69 18.00
CA ARG A 318 -15.65 5.66 18.77
C ARG A 318 -16.41 5.30 20.06
N LYS A 319 -17.67 4.87 19.91
CA LYS A 319 -18.58 4.56 21.03
C LYS A 319 -17.96 3.55 22.00
N GLY A 320 -18.02 3.86 23.30
CA GLY A 320 -17.45 3.05 24.39
C GLY A 320 -16.02 3.41 24.78
N SER A 321 -15.39 4.38 24.11
CA SER A 321 -14.02 4.79 24.44
C SER A 321 -13.96 5.70 25.67
N ILE A 322 -12.77 5.81 26.24
CA ILE A 322 -12.40 6.82 27.24
C ILE A 322 -12.38 8.22 26.60
N PRO A 323 -12.37 9.33 27.36
CA PRO A 323 -12.26 10.68 26.81
C PRO A 323 -11.07 10.88 25.86
N LEU A 324 -11.24 11.72 24.83
CA LEU A 324 -10.24 11.95 23.77
C LEU A 324 -8.89 12.43 24.33
N HIS A 325 -8.92 13.25 25.38
CA HIS A 325 -7.71 13.78 26.01
C HIS A 325 -6.85 12.68 26.67
N GLU A 326 -7.45 11.59 27.16
CA GLU A 326 -6.71 10.45 27.73
C GLU A 326 -6.04 9.62 26.61
N ILE A 327 -6.71 9.47 25.46
CA ILE A 327 -6.11 8.85 24.26
C ILE A 327 -4.94 9.68 23.74
N ILE A 328 -5.08 11.01 23.74
CA ILE A 328 -3.99 11.95 23.42
C ILE A 328 -2.80 11.73 24.37
N THR A 329 -3.03 11.63 25.67
CA THR A 329 -1.98 11.33 26.66
C THR A 329 -1.31 9.97 26.43
N ASN A 330 -2.05 8.94 26.02
CA ASN A 330 -1.48 7.64 25.62
C ASN A 330 -0.56 7.78 24.38
N ILE A 331 -0.96 8.56 23.37
CA ILE A 331 -0.15 8.82 22.18
C ILE A 331 1.14 9.58 22.55
N GLU A 332 1.03 10.67 23.32
CA GLU A 332 2.19 11.45 23.80
C GLU A 332 3.17 10.58 24.61
N THR A 333 2.64 9.68 25.44
CA THR A 333 3.40 8.71 26.23
C THR A 333 4.15 7.72 25.34
N MET A 334 3.48 7.12 24.35
CA MET A 334 4.11 6.25 23.36
C MET A 334 5.22 6.97 22.60
N MET A 335 4.99 8.19 22.13
CA MET A 335 5.97 8.99 21.39
C MET A 335 7.21 9.32 22.24
N ARG A 336 7.02 9.71 23.51
CA ARG A 336 8.10 9.94 24.48
C ARG A 336 8.93 8.67 24.72
N ILE A 337 8.27 7.53 24.96
CA ILE A 337 8.95 6.25 25.25
C ILE A 337 9.73 5.77 24.03
N ARG A 338 9.14 5.85 22.83
CA ARG A 338 9.82 5.54 21.56
C ARG A 338 11.11 6.35 21.38
N ALA A 339 11.03 7.65 21.60
CA ALA A 339 12.19 8.55 21.50
C ALA A 339 13.26 8.24 22.57
N ALA A 340 12.87 8.03 23.82
CA ALA A 340 13.78 7.69 24.91
C ALA A 340 14.47 6.33 24.71
N ALA A 341 13.78 5.36 24.10
CA ALA A 341 14.33 4.06 23.72
C ALA A 341 15.19 4.08 22.45
N GLY A 342 15.34 5.24 21.79
CA GLY A 342 16.09 5.36 20.53
C GLY A 342 15.47 4.63 19.34
N LYS A 343 14.16 4.35 19.39
CA LYS A 343 13.44 3.59 18.36
C LYS A 343 12.87 4.51 17.28
N ASN A 344 12.76 3.98 16.06
CA ASN A 344 12.40 4.73 14.86
C ASN A 344 11.33 4.04 13.99
N PHE A 345 10.57 3.08 14.54
CA PHE A 345 9.41 2.53 13.83
C PHE A 345 8.35 3.63 13.61
N PRO A 346 7.70 3.70 12.43
CA PRO A 346 6.64 4.66 12.18
C PRO A 346 5.47 4.49 13.15
N VAL A 347 5.00 5.61 13.70
CA VAL A 347 3.73 5.73 14.41
C VAL A 347 2.81 6.59 13.55
N SER A 348 1.67 6.03 13.19
CA SER A 348 0.66 6.67 12.33
C SER A 348 -0.59 7.03 13.13
N LEU A 349 -1.26 8.11 12.74
CA LEU A 349 -2.58 8.48 13.27
C LEU A 349 -3.63 8.39 12.15
N SER A 350 -4.65 7.55 12.33
CA SER A 350 -5.66 7.22 11.33
C SER A 350 -7.00 7.92 11.53
N ILE A 351 -7.59 8.34 10.41
CA ILE A 351 -8.96 8.85 10.29
C ILE A 351 -9.69 8.17 9.11
N THR A 352 -10.78 7.48 9.42
CA THR A 352 -11.82 7.15 8.44
C THR A 352 -12.64 8.40 8.16
N LEU A 353 -12.57 8.91 6.94
CA LEU A 353 -13.30 10.09 6.49
C LEU A 353 -14.75 9.76 6.14
N MET A 354 -15.65 10.50 6.75
CA MET A 354 -17.10 10.36 6.68
C MET A 354 -17.73 11.75 6.58
N ARG A 355 -19.00 11.85 6.15
CA ARG A 355 -19.71 13.14 6.09
C ARG A 355 -19.78 13.76 7.49
N SER A 356 -19.94 12.93 8.52
CA SER A 356 -20.05 13.30 9.92
C SER A 356 -18.75 13.74 10.60
N ASN A 357 -17.58 13.69 9.95
CA ASN A 357 -16.30 14.18 10.52
C ASN A 357 -15.40 14.97 9.54
N LEU A 358 -15.77 15.14 8.27
CA LEU A 358 -14.95 15.84 7.27
C LEU A 358 -14.57 17.28 7.68
N ASN A 359 -15.44 17.95 8.44
CA ASN A 359 -15.22 19.29 8.99
C ASN A 359 -14.01 19.37 9.96
N GLU A 360 -13.68 18.28 10.64
CA GLU A 360 -12.58 18.22 11.61
C GLU A 360 -11.23 17.85 10.98
N TRP A 361 -11.20 17.42 9.70
CA TRP A 361 -9.98 16.87 9.07
C TRP A 361 -8.78 17.84 9.12
N PHE A 362 -9.01 19.15 9.00
CA PHE A 362 -7.94 20.14 9.12
C PHE A 362 -7.37 20.27 10.54
N GLU A 363 -8.22 20.17 11.57
CA GLU A 363 -7.73 20.18 12.95
C GLU A 363 -7.10 18.84 13.32
N PHE A 364 -7.57 17.73 12.74
CA PHE A 364 -6.93 16.41 12.84
C PHE A 364 -5.48 16.43 12.30
N LEU A 365 -5.25 17.09 11.15
CA LEU A 365 -3.91 17.31 10.61
C LEU A 365 -3.02 18.14 11.56
N ARG A 366 -3.57 19.21 12.15
CA ARG A 366 -2.86 20.05 13.14
C ARG A 366 -2.56 19.27 14.42
N MET A 367 -3.48 18.43 14.89
CA MET A 367 -3.32 17.57 16.05
C MET A 367 -2.21 16.55 15.83
N GLY A 368 -2.21 15.82 14.73
CA GLY A 368 -1.12 14.88 14.41
C GLY A 368 0.25 15.58 14.33
N ALA A 369 0.31 16.76 13.72
CA ALA A 369 1.54 17.57 13.69
C ALA A 369 2.00 18.02 15.10
N ARG A 370 1.08 18.37 16.02
CA ARG A 370 1.41 18.69 17.42
C ARG A 370 1.90 17.47 18.20
N LEU A 371 1.31 16.29 17.96
CA LEU A 371 1.70 15.02 18.58
C LEU A 371 3.04 14.48 18.05
N GLY A 372 3.49 14.99 16.91
CA GLY A 372 4.74 14.56 16.27
C GLY A 372 4.70 13.15 15.66
N VAL A 373 3.51 12.62 15.37
CA VAL A 373 3.36 11.33 14.66
C VAL A 373 3.98 11.42 13.27
N ASP A 374 4.55 10.32 12.77
CA ASP A 374 5.33 10.38 11.54
C ASP A 374 4.46 10.41 10.28
N ILE A 375 3.24 9.85 10.35
CA ILE A 375 2.28 9.78 9.24
C ILE A 375 0.85 10.00 9.73
N ILE A 376 0.03 10.74 8.98
CA ILE A 376 -1.42 10.80 9.16
C ILE A 376 -2.11 10.03 8.04
N ILE A 377 -2.84 8.97 8.38
CA ILE A 377 -3.49 8.09 7.39
C ILE A 377 -4.98 8.46 7.31
N ALA A 378 -5.38 9.13 6.23
CA ALA A 378 -6.79 9.29 5.89
C ALA A 378 -7.23 8.20 4.91
N ARG A 379 -8.41 7.62 5.13
CA ARG A 379 -9.08 6.63 4.27
C ARG A 379 -10.55 7.01 4.04
N HIS A 380 -11.12 6.62 2.89
CA HIS A 380 -12.57 6.73 2.67
C HIS A 380 -13.29 5.63 3.46
N LEU A 381 -14.51 5.92 3.94
CA LEU A 381 -15.39 4.95 4.60
C LEU A 381 -15.61 3.68 3.76
N GLU A 382 -15.60 2.53 4.42
CA GLU A 382 -15.90 1.21 3.85
C GLU A 382 -17.33 0.82 4.24
N ALA A 383 -18.29 1.27 3.44
CA ALA A 383 -19.70 1.25 3.80
C ALA A 383 -20.37 -0.11 3.53
N TYR A 384 -20.26 -1.04 4.48
CA TYR A 384 -20.86 -2.39 4.41
C TYR A 384 -22.30 -2.48 4.92
N THR A 385 -22.90 -1.38 5.39
CA THR A 385 -24.30 -1.32 5.82
C THR A 385 -24.93 0.04 5.47
N ALA A 386 -26.26 0.09 5.35
CA ALA A 386 -26.97 1.30 4.91
C ALA A 386 -26.64 2.55 5.75
N ASP A 387 -26.51 2.40 7.06
CA ASP A 387 -26.14 3.50 7.97
C ASP A 387 -24.68 3.99 7.77
N MET A 388 -23.80 3.17 7.19
CA MET A 388 -22.48 3.62 6.74
C MET A 388 -22.55 4.27 5.35
N GLU A 389 -23.42 3.78 4.45
CA GLU A 389 -23.59 4.40 3.13
C GLU A 389 -24.11 5.84 3.26
N GLU A 390 -25.07 6.07 4.15
CA GLU A 390 -25.57 7.41 4.47
C GLU A 390 -24.47 8.38 4.93
N ASP A 391 -23.40 7.89 5.58
CA ASP A 391 -22.25 8.68 6.06
C ASP A 391 -21.05 8.66 5.07
N SER A 392 -21.22 8.07 3.88
CA SER A 392 -20.21 7.99 2.83
C SER A 392 -20.02 9.32 2.11
N LEU A 393 -18.76 9.75 1.95
CA LEU A 393 -18.41 10.98 1.22
C LEU A 393 -18.73 10.92 -0.29
N TRP A 394 -19.16 9.77 -0.81
CA TRP A 394 -19.74 9.66 -2.15
C TRP A 394 -20.97 10.56 -2.35
N HIS A 395 -21.68 10.92 -1.27
CA HIS A 395 -22.79 11.86 -1.32
C HIS A 395 -22.37 13.34 -1.27
N ASP A 396 -21.12 13.64 -0.89
CA ASP A 396 -20.59 15.01 -0.71
C ASP A 396 -19.29 15.22 -1.52
N GLN A 397 -19.26 14.68 -2.74
CA GLN A 397 -18.06 14.55 -3.57
C GLN A 397 -17.30 15.87 -3.79
N ALA A 398 -18.03 16.95 -4.12
CA ALA A 398 -17.43 18.26 -4.36
C ALA A 398 -16.79 18.83 -3.09
N ALA A 399 -17.46 18.69 -1.94
CA ALA A 399 -16.94 19.13 -0.65
C ALA A 399 -15.69 18.34 -0.24
N TYR A 400 -15.67 17.02 -0.45
CA TYR A 400 -14.48 16.21 -0.25
C TYR A 400 -13.33 16.64 -1.17
N ASN A 401 -13.59 16.82 -2.47
CA ASN A 401 -12.54 17.15 -3.44
C ASN A 401 -11.93 18.53 -3.15
N GLU A 402 -12.73 19.51 -2.72
CA GLU A 402 -12.25 20.81 -2.25
C GLU A 402 -11.46 20.69 -0.93
N ALA A 403 -12.00 19.96 0.06
CA ALA A 403 -11.35 19.72 1.34
C ALA A 403 -9.99 19.03 1.17
N ARG A 404 -9.90 18.02 0.29
CA ARG A 404 -8.67 17.29 -0.02
C ARG A 404 -7.55 18.20 -0.51
N VAL A 405 -7.85 19.14 -1.42
CA VAL A 405 -6.84 20.09 -1.93
C VAL A 405 -6.33 21.00 -0.81
N LYS A 406 -7.23 21.50 0.05
CA LYS A 406 -6.88 22.30 1.23
C LYS A 406 -6.09 21.49 2.26
N ALA A 407 -6.44 20.22 2.46
CA ALA A 407 -5.81 19.31 3.40
C ALA A 407 -4.36 18.99 3.00
N MET A 408 -4.10 18.76 1.71
CA MET A 408 -2.75 18.60 1.16
C MET A 408 -1.88 19.82 1.40
N ALA A 409 -2.37 21.02 1.04
CA ALA A 409 -1.63 22.26 1.24
C ALA A 409 -1.38 22.57 2.74
N LEU A 410 -2.34 22.21 3.62
CA LEU A 410 -2.16 22.32 5.05
C LEU A 410 -1.08 21.37 5.57
N ALA A 411 -1.10 20.09 5.18
CA ALA A 411 -0.09 19.11 5.60
C ALA A 411 1.33 19.50 5.15
N GLU A 412 1.47 19.99 3.90
CA GLU A 412 2.73 20.56 3.39
C GLU A 412 3.20 21.73 4.28
N SER A 413 2.31 22.67 4.62
CA SER A 413 2.64 23.82 5.47
C SER A 413 2.99 23.47 6.93
N LEU A 414 2.51 22.32 7.41
CA LEU A 414 2.81 21.76 8.74
C LEU A 414 4.06 20.87 8.74
N GLY A 415 4.56 20.47 7.57
CA GLY A 415 5.66 19.52 7.44
C GLY A 415 5.30 18.08 7.83
N VAL A 416 4.01 17.72 7.82
CA VAL A 416 3.53 16.37 8.20
C VAL A 416 3.25 15.51 6.96
N LEU A 417 3.73 14.27 6.97
CA LEU A 417 3.42 13.30 5.92
C LEU A 417 1.99 12.76 6.12
N ALA A 418 1.19 12.75 5.07
CA ALA A 418 -0.20 12.27 5.16
C ALA A 418 -0.68 11.58 3.88
N THR A 419 -1.59 10.62 4.01
CA THR A 419 -2.29 10.01 2.88
C THR A 419 -3.55 10.79 2.54
N PHE A 420 -3.86 10.91 1.26
CA PHE A 420 -5.04 11.64 0.77
C PHE A 420 -5.79 10.75 -0.23
N PRO A 421 -6.89 10.08 0.17
CA PRO A 421 -7.66 9.20 -0.70
C PRO A 421 -8.05 9.88 -2.01
N GLU A 422 -8.16 9.14 -3.11
CA GLU A 422 -8.38 9.75 -4.43
C GLU A 422 -9.65 10.62 -4.48
N PRO A 423 -9.64 11.72 -5.25
CA PRO A 423 -10.82 12.55 -5.44
C PRO A 423 -11.86 11.79 -6.27
N PHE A 424 -13.13 12.04 -6.00
CA PHE A 424 -14.25 11.51 -6.80
C PHE A 424 -14.29 12.10 -8.23
N SER A 425 -13.69 13.28 -8.43
CA SER A 425 -13.63 13.96 -9.74
C SER A 425 -12.18 14.13 -10.19
N GLY A 426 -11.65 13.09 -10.82
CA GLY A 426 -10.39 13.07 -11.56
C GLY A 426 -10.52 11.96 -12.62
N VAL A 427 -9.93 12.16 -13.80
CA VAL A 427 -10.08 11.29 -14.98
C VAL A 427 -10.08 9.82 -14.58
N ALA A 428 -11.13 9.10 -14.99
CA ALA A 428 -11.29 7.68 -14.68
C ALA A 428 -10.05 6.92 -15.21
N VAL A 429 -9.22 6.43 -14.29
CA VAL A 429 -8.15 5.50 -14.63
C VAL A 429 -8.84 4.22 -15.11
N PRO A 430 -8.69 3.80 -16.38
CA PRO A 430 -9.50 2.71 -16.91
C PRO A 430 -9.17 1.39 -16.19
N GLY A 431 -10.16 0.81 -15.52
CA GLY A 431 -10.05 -0.48 -14.85
C GLY A 431 -9.92 -0.40 -13.33
N ARG A 432 -9.80 -1.56 -12.69
CA ARG A 432 -9.50 -1.70 -11.27
C ARG A 432 -7.98 -1.82 -11.12
N ARG A 433 -7.38 -1.23 -10.08
CA ARG A 433 -5.99 -1.56 -9.73
C ARG A 433 -5.86 -3.06 -9.47
N PRO A 434 -4.88 -3.78 -10.07
CA PRO A 434 -4.69 -5.20 -9.84
C PRO A 434 -4.48 -5.50 -8.35
N CYS A 435 -5.30 -6.40 -7.82
CA CYS A 435 -5.17 -6.90 -6.45
C CYS A 435 -4.08 -7.97 -6.43
N ARG A 436 -3.07 -7.80 -5.57
CA ARG A 436 -2.00 -8.79 -5.34
C ARG A 436 -2.21 -9.67 -4.11
N VAL A 437 -3.13 -9.24 -3.23
CA VAL A 437 -3.41 -9.86 -1.92
C VAL A 437 -3.53 -11.39 -1.98
N PRO A 438 -4.24 -12.03 -2.95
CA PRO A 438 -4.38 -13.50 -3.01
C PRO A 438 -3.09 -14.29 -3.29
N TRP A 439 -1.97 -13.63 -3.55
CA TRP A 439 -0.64 -14.23 -3.72
C TRP A 439 0.36 -13.82 -2.61
N GLU A 440 0.01 -12.82 -1.79
CA GLU A 440 0.93 -12.21 -0.82
C GLU A 440 0.51 -12.49 0.64
N SER A 441 -0.79 -12.45 0.95
CA SER A 441 -1.29 -12.51 2.32
C SER A 441 -2.64 -13.21 2.48
N ALA A 442 -2.93 -13.64 3.72
CA ALA A 442 -4.23 -14.12 4.14
C ALA A 442 -4.62 -13.53 5.51
N VAL A 443 -5.91 -13.54 5.83
CA VAL A 443 -6.44 -13.24 7.17
C VAL A 443 -6.62 -14.55 7.93
N VAL A 444 -6.26 -14.57 9.22
CA VAL A 444 -6.60 -15.64 10.17
C VAL A 444 -7.45 -15.07 11.31
N LEU A 445 -8.69 -15.55 11.41
CA LEU A 445 -9.69 -15.11 12.38
C LEU A 445 -9.72 -16.00 13.64
N GLY A 446 -10.22 -15.47 14.76
CA GLY A 446 -10.21 -16.12 16.06
C GLY A 446 -11.04 -17.41 16.20
N ASN A 447 -11.81 -17.80 15.18
CA ASN A 447 -12.48 -19.11 15.08
C ASN A 447 -11.71 -20.11 14.19
N GLY A 448 -10.53 -19.74 13.68
CA GLY A 448 -9.74 -20.51 12.73
C GLY A 448 -10.09 -20.30 11.26
N ASP A 449 -11.08 -19.47 10.93
CA ASP A 449 -11.37 -19.15 9.52
C ASP A 449 -10.19 -18.42 8.88
N VAL A 450 -9.92 -18.78 7.63
CA VAL A 450 -8.98 -18.11 6.75
C VAL A 450 -9.77 -17.34 5.71
N ALA A 451 -9.53 -16.03 5.59
CA ALA A 451 -10.09 -15.21 4.50
C ALA A 451 -8.97 -14.68 3.60
N ALA A 452 -9.28 -14.38 2.34
CA ALA A 452 -8.27 -13.88 1.40
C ALA A 452 -7.91 -12.40 1.57
N CYS A 453 -8.72 -11.62 2.29
CA CYS A 453 -8.55 -10.17 2.43
C CYS A 453 -9.35 -9.68 3.64
N CYS A 454 -9.10 -8.47 4.10
CA CYS A 454 -9.87 -7.82 5.17
C CYS A 454 -11.32 -7.46 4.79
N VAL A 455 -11.68 -7.65 3.53
CA VAL A 455 -13.04 -7.45 3.04
C VAL A 455 -13.90 -8.69 3.38
N PRO A 456 -15.05 -8.53 4.09
CA PRO A 456 -15.95 -9.64 4.42
C PRO A 456 -16.49 -10.40 3.20
N GLY A 457 -16.78 -11.70 3.34
CA GLY A 457 -17.34 -12.54 2.26
C GLY A 457 -16.28 -13.09 1.31
N LEU A 458 -15.08 -13.38 1.82
CA LEU A 458 -13.95 -13.99 1.10
C LEU A 458 -13.32 -15.13 1.91
N GLU A 459 -14.15 -15.96 2.53
CA GLU A 459 -13.74 -17.10 3.35
C GLU A 459 -13.20 -18.24 2.46
N MET A 460 -11.95 -18.65 2.70
CA MET A 460 -11.19 -19.58 1.87
C MET A 460 -11.09 -20.99 2.47
N GLY A 461 -11.25 -21.13 3.78
CA GLY A 461 -11.23 -22.41 4.50
C GLY A 461 -11.14 -22.20 6.01
N ASN A 462 -11.03 -23.28 6.79
CA ASN A 462 -10.87 -23.20 8.24
C ASN A 462 -9.70 -24.08 8.73
N LEU A 463 -8.82 -23.51 9.55
CA LEU A 463 -7.59 -24.13 10.04
C LEU A 463 -7.80 -25.22 11.12
N ASN A 464 -9.02 -25.39 11.63
CA ASN A 464 -9.38 -26.56 12.44
C ASN A 464 -9.65 -27.80 11.56
N GLU A 465 -9.92 -27.61 10.27
CA GLU A 465 -10.33 -28.66 9.33
C GLU A 465 -9.24 -28.98 8.28
N ASN A 466 -8.48 -27.97 7.86
CA ASN A 466 -7.44 -28.08 6.82
C ASN A 466 -6.11 -27.45 7.25
N THR A 467 -5.03 -27.85 6.58
CA THR A 467 -3.73 -27.17 6.64
C THR A 467 -3.78 -25.83 5.89
N MET A 468 -2.86 -24.91 6.20
CA MET A 468 -2.75 -23.65 5.44
C MET A 468 -2.38 -23.93 3.99
N GLU A 469 -1.54 -24.94 3.75
CA GLU A 469 -1.11 -25.38 2.43
C GLU A 469 -2.29 -25.84 1.54
N GLU A 470 -3.22 -26.63 2.09
CA GLU A 470 -4.44 -27.06 1.41
C GLU A 470 -5.41 -25.90 1.14
N ILE A 471 -5.51 -24.93 2.05
CA ILE A 471 -6.35 -23.74 1.86
C ILE A 471 -5.74 -22.82 0.79
N TRP A 472 -4.49 -22.40 1.00
CA TRP A 472 -3.76 -21.40 0.20
C TRP A 472 -3.56 -21.80 -1.26
N ASN A 473 -3.43 -23.10 -1.54
CA ASN A 473 -3.35 -23.65 -2.88
C ASN A 473 -4.61 -24.40 -3.31
N GLY A 474 -5.68 -24.33 -2.52
CA GLY A 474 -6.96 -25.00 -2.78
C GLY A 474 -7.84 -24.28 -3.81
N PRO A 475 -8.96 -24.92 -4.23
CA PRO A 475 -9.79 -24.43 -5.33
C PRO A 475 -10.35 -23.01 -5.14
N ARG A 476 -10.64 -22.58 -3.91
CA ARG A 476 -11.16 -21.22 -3.63
C ARG A 476 -10.11 -20.14 -3.93
N TYR A 477 -8.86 -20.35 -3.51
CA TYR A 477 -7.76 -19.43 -3.84
C TYR A 477 -7.42 -19.45 -5.33
N GLN A 478 -7.41 -20.63 -5.98
CA GLN A 478 -7.21 -20.73 -7.42
C GLN A 478 -8.29 -19.94 -8.19
N GLN A 479 -9.57 -20.13 -7.85
CA GLN A 479 -10.68 -19.38 -8.44
C GLN A 479 -10.55 -17.87 -8.19
N LEU A 480 -10.18 -17.45 -6.98
CA LEU A 480 -9.96 -16.05 -6.66
C LEU A 480 -8.84 -15.45 -7.51
N ARG A 481 -7.68 -16.11 -7.60
CA ARG A 481 -6.53 -15.69 -8.42
C ARG A 481 -6.90 -15.55 -9.90
N ALA A 482 -7.59 -16.54 -10.46
CA ALA A 482 -8.06 -16.53 -11.85
C ALA A 482 -9.08 -15.41 -12.16
N THR A 483 -9.87 -14.95 -11.17
CA THR A 483 -10.98 -14.02 -11.39
C THR A 483 -10.72 -12.59 -10.90
N VAL A 484 -9.95 -12.38 -9.83
CA VAL A 484 -9.84 -11.11 -9.09
C VAL A 484 -9.37 -9.92 -9.94
N ASN A 485 -8.51 -10.18 -10.92
CA ASN A 485 -7.96 -9.20 -11.86
C ASN A 485 -8.53 -9.35 -13.28
N SER A 486 -9.53 -10.22 -13.47
CA SER A 486 -10.22 -10.43 -14.74
C SER A 486 -11.32 -9.39 -14.99
N ALA A 487 -11.98 -9.46 -16.14
CA ALA A 487 -13.18 -8.69 -16.43
C ALA A 487 -14.40 -9.08 -15.56
N ASN A 488 -14.41 -10.30 -14.98
CA ASN A 488 -15.50 -10.85 -14.20
C ASN A 488 -15.02 -11.32 -12.81
N PRO A 489 -14.57 -10.40 -11.93
CA PRO A 489 -14.19 -10.75 -10.55
C PRO A 489 -15.43 -11.10 -9.71
N LEU A 490 -15.21 -11.80 -8.59
CA LEU A 490 -16.28 -12.04 -7.59
C LEU A 490 -16.95 -10.72 -7.16
N PRO A 491 -18.25 -10.70 -6.80
CA PRO A 491 -18.98 -9.49 -6.36
C PRO A 491 -18.22 -8.62 -5.36
N THR A 492 -17.66 -9.24 -4.33
CA THR A 492 -16.82 -8.64 -3.29
C THR A 492 -15.55 -7.96 -3.82
N CYS A 493 -15.00 -8.48 -4.91
CA CYS A 493 -13.85 -7.90 -5.61
C CYS A 493 -14.26 -6.83 -6.63
N ALA A 494 -15.44 -6.93 -7.24
CA ALA A 494 -16.01 -5.92 -8.13
C ALA A 494 -16.32 -4.61 -7.39
N ALA A 495 -16.92 -4.71 -6.20
CA ALA A 495 -17.27 -3.59 -5.31
C ALA A 495 -16.15 -3.21 -4.30
N CYS A 496 -14.89 -3.60 -4.58
CA CYS A 496 -13.79 -3.49 -3.61
C CYS A 496 -13.53 -2.03 -3.16
N PRO A 497 -13.48 -1.75 -1.84
CA PRO A 497 -13.18 -0.41 -1.31
C PRO A 497 -11.69 -0.12 -1.11
N MET A 498 -10.82 -1.12 -1.23
CA MET A 498 -9.37 -0.93 -1.12
C MET A 498 -8.79 -0.45 -2.45
N PHE A 499 -9.17 -1.12 -3.55
CA PHE A 499 -8.76 -0.79 -4.91
C PHE A 499 -9.91 -0.09 -5.66
N ARG A 500 -10.34 1.07 -5.12
CA ARG A 500 -11.49 1.82 -5.63
C ARG A 500 -11.28 2.26 -7.08
N LYS A 501 -12.37 2.29 -7.85
CA LYS A 501 -12.48 3.09 -9.08
C LYS A 501 -13.09 4.44 -8.68
N THR A 502 -12.44 5.55 -9.02
CA THR A 502 -12.80 6.90 -8.55
C THR A 502 -14.20 7.35 -8.97
N ASP A 503 -14.68 6.85 -10.10
CA ASP A 503 -15.95 7.16 -10.75
C ASP A 503 -17.05 6.11 -10.52
N ASN A 504 -16.76 5.01 -9.82
CA ASN A 504 -17.72 3.93 -9.59
C ASN A 504 -18.38 4.04 -8.20
N PRO A 505 -19.70 4.30 -8.08
CA PRO A 505 -20.39 4.30 -6.79
C PRO A 505 -20.19 2.99 -6.01
N ASP A 506 -20.07 1.84 -6.68
CA ASP A 506 -20.01 0.53 -6.02
C ASP A 506 -18.78 0.36 -5.11
N SER A 507 -17.68 1.06 -5.40
CA SER A 507 -16.49 1.07 -4.54
C SER A 507 -16.66 1.93 -3.27
N TYR A 508 -17.75 2.69 -3.15
CA TYR A 508 -18.05 3.60 -2.03
C TYR A 508 -19.40 3.34 -1.35
N LEU A 509 -20.30 2.66 -2.04
CA LEU A 509 -21.63 2.21 -1.62
C LEU A 509 -21.66 0.69 -1.77
N ILE A 510 -20.88 0.02 -0.91
CA ILE A 510 -20.56 -1.40 -1.02
C ILE A 510 -21.75 -2.27 -0.64
N HIS A 511 -22.54 -1.85 0.35
CA HIS A 511 -23.73 -2.56 0.81
C HIS A 511 -24.75 -2.68 -0.32
N SER A 512 -25.16 -1.55 -0.91
CA SER A 512 -26.05 -1.50 -2.06
C SER A 512 -25.47 -2.20 -3.29
N ALA A 513 -24.14 -2.13 -3.50
CA ALA A 513 -23.49 -2.83 -4.60
C ALA A 513 -23.51 -4.36 -4.42
N LEU A 514 -23.22 -4.87 -3.21
CA LEU A 514 -23.25 -6.30 -2.92
C LEU A 514 -24.66 -6.87 -2.98
N GLU A 515 -25.69 -6.14 -2.53
CA GLU A 515 -27.08 -6.57 -2.70
C GLU A 515 -27.43 -6.74 -4.19
N ARG A 516 -26.98 -5.82 -5.05
CA ARG A 516 -27.22 -5.89 -6.49
C ARG A 516 -26.36 -6.92 -7.23
N LEU A 517 -25.10 -7.12 -6.81
CA LEU A 517 -24.15 -8.02 -7.49
C LEU A 517 -24.31 -9.50 -7.08
N ASN A 518 -25.04 -9.79 -6.00
CA ASN A 518 -25.38 -11.14 -5.56
C ASN A 518 -26.82 -11.56 -5.93
N ALA A 519 -27.59 -10.69 -6.59
CA ALA A 519 -28.97 -10.93 -7.05
C ALA A 519 -29.02 -11.42 -8.51
#